data_AF-A0A8J7JWE2-F1
#
_entry.id   AF-A0A8J7JWE2-F1
#
_cell.length_a   1.000
_cell.length_b   1.000
_cell.length_c   1.000
_cell.angle_alpha   90.00
_cell.angle_beta   90.00
_cell.angle_gamma   90.00
#
_symmetry.space_group_name_H-M   'P 1'
#
loop_
_entity.id
_entity.type
_entity.pdbx_description
1 polymer ?
#
loop_
_entity_poly.entity_id
_entity_poly.type
_entity_poly.pdbx_seq_one_letter_code
_entity_poly.pdbx_strand_id
1 'polypeptide(L)'
;MRIILELKPEVETRLVAHAAAMGMSVERYLESLVEKSLSKEEAFIEVTIPQEKWKAALNNLGRSPSLAQTLPLSDEAISRESIYTREDD
;
A
#
# COMPACT_ATOMS: atom_id res chain seq x y z
N MET A 1 29.37 -12.14 0.55
CA MET A 1 29.72 -10.76 0.15
C MET A 1 29.80 -9.92 1.41
N ARG A 2 30.72 -8.94 1.52
CA ARG A 2 30.78 -8.04 2.69
C ARG A 2 30.34 -6.65 2.25
N ILE A 3 29.36 -6.08 2.94
CA ILE A 3 28.85 -4.73 2.71
C ILE A 3 29.27 -3.89 3.92
N ILE A 4 29.91 -2.75 3.66
CA ILE A 4 30.29 -1.80 4.70
C ILE A 4 29.31 -0.63 4.59
N LEU A 5 28.65 -0.28 5.69
CA LEU A 5 27.64 0.76 5.74
C LEU A 5 28.10 1.85 6.71
N GLU A 6 28.41 3.03 6.19
CA GLU A 6 28.76 4.17 7.04
C GLU A 6 27.47 4.91 7.42
N LEU A 7 27.09 4.78 8.70
CA LEU A 7 25.89 5.39 9.25
C LEU A 7 26.25 6.67 10.02
N LYS A 8 25.28 7.58 10.09
CA LYS A 8 25.39 8.72 10.99
C LYS A 8 25.28 8.25 12.45
N PRO A 9 25.99 8.88 13.40
CA PRO A 9 26.01 8.44 14.80
C PRO A 9 24.62 8.42 15.45
N GLU A 10 23.70 9.29 15.02
CA GLU A 10 22.32 9.30 15.51
C GLU A 10 21.54 8.06 15.06
N VAL A 11 21.86 7.53 13.87
CA VAL A 11 21.21 6.34 13.31
C VAL A 11 21.76 5.08 13.95
N GLU A 12 23.07 5.00 14.19
CA GLU A 12 23.69 3.87 14.90
C GLU A 12 23.10 3.69 16.30
N THR A 13 22.96 4.78 17.05
CA THR A 13 22.40 4.75 18.40
C THR A 13 20.96 4.22 18.38
N ARG A 14 20.15 4.67 17.42
CA ARG A 14 18.77 4.17 17.25
C ARG A 14 18.72 2.72 16.81
N LEU A 15 19.64 2.30 15.95
CA LEU A 15 19.74 0.93 15.45
C LEU A 15 20.07 -0.04 16.59
N VAL A 16 21.04 0.31 17.44
CA VAL A 16 21.41 -0.45 18.63
C VAL A 16 20.23 -0.55 19.61
N ALA A 17 19.53 0.56 19.86
CA ALA A 17 18.37 0.57 20.74
C ALA A 17 17.23 -0.32 20.21
N HIS A 18 16.96 -0.30 18.90
CA HIS A 18 15.94 -1.16 18.28
C HIS A 18 16.32 -2.64 18.33
N ALA A 19 17.58 -2.98 18.03
CA ALA A 19 18.06 -4.35 18.11
C ALA A 19 17.97 -4.89 19.54
N ALA A 20 18.39 -4.09 20.52
CA ALA A 20 18.29 -4.43 21.94
C ALA A 20 16.84 -4.61 22.42
N ALA A 21 15.91 -3.73 21.98
CA ALA A 21 14.49 -3.85 22.32
C ALA A 21 13.86 -5.14 21.80
N MET A 22 14.37 -5.68 20.70
CA MET A 22 13.92 -6.95 20.13
C MET A 22 14.77 -8.16 20.57
N GLY A 23 15.73 -7.95 21.48
CA GLY A 23 16.59 -9.02 22.00
C GLY A 23 17.51 -9.65 20.96
N MET A 24 17.86 -8.92 19.90
CA MET A 24 18.67 -9.40 18.78
C MET A 24 19.94 -8.55 18.62
N SER A 25 20.98 -9.15 18.02
CA SER A 25 22.19 -8.41 17.66
C SER A 25 21.90 -7.44 16.52
N VAL A 26 22.71 -6.39 16.42
CA VAL A 26 22.56 -5.36 15.38
C VAL A 26 22.71 -5.96 13.99
N GLU A 27 23.61 -6.93 13.81
CA GLU A 27 23.80 -7.58 12.51
C GLU A 27 22.55 -8.37 12.10
N ARG A 28 21.97 -9.14 13.03
CA ARG A 28 20.74 -9.90 12.76
C ARG A 28 19.55 -9.00 12.47
N TYR A 29 19.48 -7.87 13.15
CA TYR A 29 18.43 -6.89 12.91
C TYR A 29 18.55 -6.27 11.52
N LEU A 30 19.77 -5.89 11.11
CA LEU A 30 20.04 -5.38 9.76
C LEU A 30 19.77 -6.43 8.68
N GLU A 31 20.18 -7.69 8.90
CA GLU A 31 19.91 -8.80 8.00
C GLU A 31 18.40 -8.97 7.79
N SER A 32 17.62 -9.03 8.87
CA SER A 32 16.15 -9.13 8.81
C SER A 32 15.50 -7.93 8.13
N LEU A 33 16.01 -6.71 8.35
CA LEU A 33 15.52 -5.51 7.68
C LEU A 33 15.77 -5.55 6.17
N VAL A 34 16.95 -6.00 5.75
CA VAL A 34 17.31 -6.14 4.33
C VAL A 34 16.46 -7.22 3.67
N GLU A 35 16.36 -8.41 4.27
CA GLU A 35 15.50 -9.49 3.78
C GLU A 35 14.05 -9.03 3.63
N LYS A 36 13.50 -8.38 4.66
CA LYS A 36 12.13 -7.86 4.63
C LYS A 36 11.93 -6.80 3.56
N SER A 37 12.93 -5.97 3.30
CA SER A 37 12.84 -4.91 2.29
C SER A 37 12.89 -5.49 0.88
N LEU A 38 13.76 -6.46 0.64
CA LEU A 38 13.86 -7.19 -0.63
C LEU A 38 12.59 -8.03 -0.90
N SER A 39 12.05 -8.71 0.11
CA SER A 39 10.76 -9.40 0.01
C SER A 39 9.58 -8.46 -0.23
N LYS A 40 9.72 -7.17 0.12
CA LYS A 40 8.67 -6.16 -0.10
C LYS A 40 8.74 -5.57 -1.51
N GLU A 41 9.91 -5.54 -2.14
CA GLU A 41 10.04 -5.26 -3.57
C GLU A 41 9.44 -6.38 -4.42
N GLU A 42 9.50 -7.63 -3.97
CA GLU A 42 8.70 -8.74 -4.54
C GLU A 42 7.19 -8.58 -4.25
N ALA A 43 6.80 -7.85 -3.20
CA ALA A 43 5.40 -7.57 -2.88
C ALA A 43 4.80 -6.35 -3.62
N PHE A 44 5.55 -5.73 -4.55
CA PHE A 44 4.93 -4.93 -5.62
C PHE A 44 4.28 -5.80 -6.70
N ILE A 45 4.34 -7.13 -6.57
CA ILE A 45 3.50 -8.05 -7.31
C ILE A 45 2.11 -8.00 -6.69
N GLU A 46 1.24 -7.24 -7.36
CA GLU A 46 -0.21 -7.42 -7.42
C GLU A 46 -0.84 -7.80 -6.06
N VAL A 47 -1.37 -6.81 -5.33
CA VAL A 47 -2.31 -7.09 -4.25
C VAL A 47 -3.52 -7.76 -4.88
N THR A 48 -3.44 -9.07 -5.06
CA THR A 48 -4.54 -9.94 -5.43
C THR A 48 -5.41 -10.01 -4.18
N ILE A 49 -6.23 -8.98 -4.00
CA ILE A 49 -7.28 -9.00 -3.00
C ILE A 49 -8.13 -10.22 -3.37
N PRO A 50 -8.30 -11.21 -2.48
CA PRO A 50 -9.17 -12.35 -2.75
C PRO A 50 -10.53 -11.83 -3.22
N GLN A 51 -11.06 -12.39 -4.31
CA GLN A 51 -12.29 -11.92 -4.95
C GLN A 51 -13.43 -11.69 -3.94
N GLU A 52 -13.54 -12.56 -2.95
CA GLU A 52 -14.54 -12.46 -1.88
C GLU A 52 -14.34 -11.23 -0.97
N LYS A 53 -13.09 -10.87 -0.65
CA LYS A 53 -12.80 -9.63 0.09
C LYS A 53 -13.12 -8.40 -0.74
N TRP A 54 -12.84 -8.44 -2.04
CA TRP A 54 -13.17 -7.34 -2.94
C TRP A 54 -14.69 -7.17 -3.09
N LYS A 55 -15.44 -8.26 -3.28
CA LYS A 55 -16.91 -8.24 -3.31
C LYS A 55 -17.51 -7.70 -2.01
N ALA A 56 -16.98 -8.13 -0.86
CA ALA A 56 -17.43 -7.64 0.44
C ALA A 56 -17.18 -6.14 0.61
N ALA A 57 -15.99 -5.67 0.22
CA ALA A 57 -15.65 -4.24 0.25
C ALA A 57 -16.55 -3.41 -0.67
N LEU A 58 -16.81 -3.89 -1.90
CA LEU A 58 -17.69 -3.21 -2.85
C LEU A 58 -19.14 -3.13 -2.36
N ASN A 59 -19.66 -4.23 -1.79
CA ASN A 59 -21.01 -4.26 -1.24
C ASN A 59 -21.14 -3.33 -0.02
N ASN A 60 -20.12 -3.29 0.84
CA ASN A 60 -20.08 -2.37 1.97
C ASN A 60 -20.03 -0.90 1.51
N LEU A 61 -19.25 -0.60 0.47
CA LEU A 61 -19.19 0.72 -0.14
C LEU A 61 -20.56 1.14 -0.71
N GLY A 62 -21.22 0.27 -1.48
CA GLY A 62 -22.56 0.54 -2.04
C GLY A 62 -23.64 0.77 -0.98
N ARG A 63 -23.48 0.20 0.22
CA ARG A 63 -24.38 0.41 1.37
C ARG A 63 -23.96 1.57 2.26
N SER A 64 -22.87 2.27 1.93
CA SER A 64 -22.39 3.37 2.75
C SER A 64 -23.38 4.53 2.74
N PRO A 65 -23.63 5.17 3.89
CA PRO A 65 -24.56 6.30 3.99
C PRO A 65 -24.10 7.52 3.18
N SER A 66 -22.81 7.60 2.84
CA SER A 66 -22.23 8.62 1.95
C SER A 66 -22.74 8.50 0.52
N LEU A 67 -22.94 7.27 0.00
CA LEU A 67 -23.48 7.06 -1.34
C LEU A 67 -25.01 7.04 -1.36
N ALA A 68 -25.66 6.73 -0.23
CA ALA A 68 -27.12 6.79 -0.12
C ALA A 68 -27.68 8.23 -0.21
N GLN A 69 -26.85 9.23 0.07
CA GLN A 69 -27.22 10.66 0.05
C GLN A 69 -26.91 11.35 -1.28
N THR A 70 -26.25 10.66 -2.23
CA THR A 70 -25.93 11.25 -3.54
C THR A 70 -27.12 11.14 -4.48
N LEU A 71 -27.39 12.22 -5.22
CA LEU A 71 -28.40 12.21 -6.28
C LEU A 71 -28.01 11.18 -7.35
N PRO A 72 -28.94 10.37 -7.87
CA PRO A 72 -28.65 9.51 -9.01
C PRO A 72 -28.15 10.36 -10.19
N LEU A 73 -27.15 9.83 -10.91
CA LEU A 73 -26.70 10.43 -12.16
C LEU A 73 -27.85 10.42 -13.18
N SER A 74 -27.94 11.46 -14.00
CA SER A 74 -28.92 11.51 -15.08
C SER A 74 -28.56 10.51 -16.17
N ASP A 75 -29.56 10.01 -16.90
CA ASP A 75 -29.34 9.08 -18.03
C ASP A 75 -28.39 9.67 -19.08
N GLU A 76 -28.45 10.99 -19.28
CA GLU A 76 -27.52 11.72 -20.15
C GLU A 76 -26.07 11.63 -19.65
N ALA A 77 -25.83 11.79 -18.34
CA ALA A 77 -24.48 11.74 -17.75
C ALA A 77 -23.86 10.34 -17.76
N ILE A 78 -24.67 9.29 -17.88
CA ILE A 78 -24.21 7.89 -18.03
C ILE A 78 -24.32 7.44 -19.50
N SER A 79 -24.76 8.31 -20.41
CA SER A 79 -24.87 7.96 -21.82
C SER A 79 -23.50 7.64 -22.39
N ARG A 80 -23.45 6.67 -23.30
CA ARG A 80 -22.24 6.30 -24.04
C ARG A 80 -21.68 7.52 -24.76
N GLU A 81 -22.55 8.36 -25.30
CA GLU A 81 -22.17 9.61 -25.95
C GLU A 81 -21.49 10.54 -24.92
N SER A 82 -22.06 10.79 -23.74
CA SER A 82 -21.42 11.62 -22.71
C SER A 82 -20.08 11.09 -22.21
N ILE A 83 -19.91 9.76 -22.11
CA ILE A 83 -18.67 9.15 -21.59
C ILE A 83 -17.54 9.17 -22.63
N TYR A 84 -17.87 9.09 -23.93
CA TYR A 84 -16.88 8.99 -25.01
C TYR A 84 -16.73 10.25 -25.86
N THR A 85 -17.54 11.28 -25.64
CA THR A 85 -17.36 12.57 -26.28
C THR A 85 -16.23 13.31 -25.57
N ARG A 86 -15.06 13.37 -26.21
CA ARG A 86 -13.99 14.30 -25.82
C ARG A 86 -14.45 15.70 -26.25
N GLU A 87 -14.30 16.71 -25.39
CA GLU A 87 -14.49 18.12 -25.74
C GLU A 87 -13.35 18.64 -26.66
N ASP A 88 -12.96 17.86 -27.67
CA ASP A 88 -12.01 18.26 -28.71
C ASP A 88 -12.80 18.59 -29.99
N ASP A 89 -13.45 19.76 -29.98
CA ASP A 89 -13.74 20.57 -31.17
C ASP A 89 -13.63 22.06 -30.82
#